data_AF-A0A0S4KNR5-F1
#
_entry.id   AF-A0A0S4KNR5-F1
#
_cell.length_a   1.000
_cell.length_b   1.000
_cell.length_c   1.000
_cell.angle_alpha   90.00
_cell.angle_beta   90.00
_cell.angle_gamma   90.00
#
_symmetry.space_group_name_H-M   'P 1'
#
loop_
_entity.id
_entity.type
_entity.pdbx_description
1 polymer ?
#
loop_
_entity_poly.entity_id
_entity_poly.type
_entity_poly.pdbx_seq_one_letter_code
_entity_poly.pdbx_strand_id
1 'polypeptide(L)'
;MRVCDRLNLPSLFIGKNCQQHFLMLQRPASTLVQDPSYPAPQQHALSQNGSAQYAKRLFPAEPIAEDPQMDAPVSLGTTIMAVSYEGGVVLAADSRTSTGSYVVNRVSNKLTKLTKKIYCCRSGSAADTQALAEYCSSHLEQCEIQTGEEPKVATAANLFQLMCYRNKWNISAGIIVAGYDSINGGSVYSIPSGGSCVKLDYAIGGSGSIFLYSFFDSNYKPGMTKEECLSFVRTAVSHAYSRDGSSGGLVRTIALDKEGESHETTPWPVAPYAMERDPKYAALAPQNQPFSSSVKTQPNQTDSSAVNI
;
A
#
# COMPACT_ATOMS: atom_id res chain seq x y z
N MET A 1 46.43 14.80 28.11
CA MET A 1 47.58 13.86 28.10
C MET A 1 47.26 12.81 27.03
N ARG A 2 47.80 12.92 25.80
CA ARG A 2 48.97 12.16 25.29
C ARG A 2 49.03 10.75 25.90
N VAL A 3 49.02 9.68 25.11
CA VAL A 3 50.25 9.09 24.54
C VAL A 3 49.96 8.42 23.18
N CYS A 4 50.69 8.88 22.16
CA CYS A 4 51.13 8.10 20.99
C CYS A 4 52.28 7.17 21.41
N ASP A 5 52.32 5.96 20.88
CA ASP A 5 53.47 5.04 20.84
C ASP A 5 53.03 3.87 19.93
N ARG A 6 53.72 3.32 18.92
CA ARG A 6 55.12 3.27 18.42
C ARG A 6 55.05 2.87 16.94
N LEU A 7 55.73 3.56 16.02
CA LEU A 7 57.08 3.27 15.47
C LEU A 7 57.26 1.89 14.80
N ASN A 8 57.47 1.89 13.48
CA ASN A 8 58.70 1.32 12.90
C ASN A 8 59.03 1.84 11.49
N LEU A 9 60.30 2.23 11.33
CA LEU A 9 61.08 2.79 10.21
C LEU A 9 61.27 1.81 9.01
N PRO A 10 62.00 2.10 7.89
CA PRO A 10 62.82 3.29 7.57
C PRO A 10 62.62 3.91 6.16
N SER A 11 63.13 5.13 6.05
CA SER A 11 63.40 5.92 4.85
C SER A 11 64.61 5.41 4.06
N LEU A 12 64.53 5.36 2.72
CA LEU A 12 65.72 5.42 1.86
C LEU A 12 65.37 5.96 0.47
N PHE A 13 66.22 6.87 0.00
CA PHE A 13 66.38 7.40 -1.37
C PHE A 13 65.52 8.58 -1.87
N ILE A 14 66.12 9.75 -1.62
CA ILE A 14 66.12 10.97 -2.44
C ILE A 14 66.37 10.65 -3.93
N GLY A 15 65.57 11.23 -4.82
CA GLY A 15 66.06 11.55 -6.17
C GLY A 15 65.06 11.50 -7.32
N LYS A 16 64.70 12.71 -7.79
CA LYS A 16 64.41 13.11 -9.18
C LYS A 16 63.01 12.84 -9.77
N ASN A 17 62.55 13.88 -10.48
CA ASN A 17 61.50 13.95 -11.49
C ASN A 17 60.05 14.05 -11.01
N CYS A 18 59.70 15.27 -10.62
CA CYS A 18 58.34 15.79 -10.62
C CYS A 18 57.85 15.98 -12.06
N GLN A 19 57.42 14.90 -12.72
CA GLN A 19 56.45 14.91 -13.81
C GLN A 19 55.74 13.56 -13.86
N GLN A 20 54.47 13.52 -13.41
CA GLN A 20 53.37 12.84 -14.11
C GLN A 20 52.05 12.98 -13.34
N HIS A 21 51.10 13.66 -14.00
CA HIS A 21 49.65 13.43 -13.97
C HIS A 21 48.93 13.37 -12.61
N PHE A 22 48.60 14.55 -12.10
CA PHE A 22 47.43 14.74 -11.22
C PHE A 22 46.20 14.89 -12.12
N LEU A 23 45.53 13.78 -12.46
CA LEU A 23 44.29 13.80 -13.23
C LEU A 23 43.13 14.18 -12.29
N MET A 24 42.99 15.48 -11.99
CA MET A 24 41.70 15.99 -11.50
C MET A 24 40.69 15.84 -12.65
N LEU A 25 39.62 15.08 -12.42
CA LEU A 25 38.43 15.07 -13.26
C LEU A 25 37.92 16.51 -13.43
N GLN A 26 38.22 17.15 -14.56
CA GLN A 26 37.65 18.43 -14.91
C GLN A 26 36.18 18.25 -15.27
N ARG A 27 35.30 19.00 -14.60
CA ARG A 27 33.86 19.01 -14.83
C ARG A 27 33.52 19.74 -16.15
N PRO A 28 32.56 19.25 -16.95
CA PRO A 28 32.12 19.96 -18.16
C PRO A 28 31.42 21.29 -17.83
N ALA A 29 31.61 22.30 -18.67
CA ALA A 29 31.23 23.70 -18.43
C ALA A 29 29.71 24.00 -18.41
N SER A 30 28.84 23.00 -18.46
CA SER A 30 27.38 23.15 -18.57
C SER A 30 26.58 22.61 -17.38
N THR A 31 27.23 22.29 -16.26
CA THR A 31 26.54 21.68 -15.09
C THR A 31 26.01 22.68 -14.05
N LEU A 32 25.96 23.98 -14.35
CA LEU A 32 25.34 24.95 -13.44
C LEU A 32 23.82 24.94 -13.63
N VAL A 33 23.10 24.42 -12.64
CA VAL A 33 21.71 24.81 -12.40
C VAL A 33 21.74 26.31 -12.13
N GLN A 34 21.03 27.09 -12.94
CA GLN A 34 21.00 28.55 -12.82
C GLN A 34 20.37 28.96 -11.48
N ASP A 35 20.95 29.97 -10.83
CA ASP A 35 20.35 30.60 -9.66
C ASP A 35 18.99 31.23 -10.04
N PRO A 36 17.90 30.91 -9.33
CA PRO A 36 16.54 31.33 -9.70
C PRO A 36 16.27 32.84 -9.50
N SER A 37 17.26 33.61 -9.04
CA SER A 37 17.06 34.98 -8.59
C SER A 37 17.02 36.03 -9.72
N TYR A 38 17.54 35.74 -10.91
CA TYR A 38 17.49 36.66 -12.06
C TYR A 38 17.55 35.91 -13.40
N PRO A 39 16.41 35.60 -14.04
CA PRO A 39 16.42 35.13 -15.41
C PRO A 39 16.79 36.29 -16.34
N ALA A 40 17.78 36.10 -17.22
CA ALA A 40 18.05 37.04 -18.29
C ALA A 40 16.81 37.16 -19.19
N PRO A 41 16.50 38.35 -19.74
CA PRO A 41 15.34 38.54 -20.60
C PRO A 41 15.52 37.76 -21.91
N GLN A 42 14.98 36.55 -21.96
CA GLN A 42 14.89 35.77 -23.19
C GLN A 42 13.75 36.32 -24.05
N GLN A 43 14.09 37.18 -25.01
CA GLN A 43 13.17 37.51 -26.10
C GLN A 43 13.14 36.33 -27.08
N HIS A 44 12.22 35.40 -26.86
CA HIS A 44 11.88 34.40 -27.87
C HIS A 44 10.82 34.99 -28.79
N ALA A 45 11.10 35.01 -30.10
CA ALA A 45 10.12 35.38 -31.11
C ALA A 45 8.92 34.42 -31.00
N LEU A 46 7.72 34.98 -30.86
CA LEU A 46 6.48 34.20 -30.80
C LEU A 46 6.32 33.41 -32.10
N SER A 47 6.44 32.08 -32.01
CA SER A 47 6.04 31.19 -33.08
C SER A 47 4.56 31.41 -33.38
N GLN A 48 4.20 31.44 -34.66
CA GLN A 48 2.81 31.65 -35.13
C GLN A 48 1.80 30.66 -34.52
N ASN A 49 2.25 29.56 -33.89
CA ASN A 49 1.42 28.46 -33.41
C ASN A 49 1.53 28.16 -31.88
N GLY A 50 1.94 29.14 -31.06
CA GLY A 50 1.81 29.08 -29.59
C GLY A 50 2.83 28.22 -28.82
N SER A 51 2.84 28.36 -27.49
CA SER A 51 3.84 27.79 -26.56
C SER A 51 3.79 26.26 -26.43
N ALA A 52 2.63 25.64 -26.63
CA ALA A 52 2.43 24.20 -26.46
C ALA A 52 3.20 23.32 -27.47
N GLN A 53 3.43 23.81 -28.69
CA GLN A 53 4.14 23.06 -29.75
C GLN A 53 5.66 23.14 -29.61
N TYR A 54 6.19 24.24 -29.05
CA TYR A 54 7.64 24.40 -28.85
C TYR A 54 8.19 23.38 -27.83
N ALA A 55 7.41 23.10 -26.78
CA ALA A 55 7.72 22.04 -25.81
C ALA A 55 7.85 20.66 -26.49
N LYS A 56 7.00 20.34 -27.47
CA LYS A 56 7.06 19.06 -28.20
C LYS A 56 8.31 18.91 -29.07
N ARG A 57 8.95 20.02 -29.43
CA ARG A 57 10.20 20.07 -30.22
C ARG A 57 11.45 20.04 -29.35
N LEU A 58 11.37 20.66 -28.16
CA LEU A 58 12.42 20.61 -27.13
C LEU A 58 12.46 19.27 -26.38
N PHE A 59 11.28 18.67 -26.17
CA PHE A 59 11.08 17.36 -25.59
C PHE A 59 10.48 16.43 -26.65
N PRO A 60 11.27 15.99 -27.64
CA PRO A 60 10.81 14.94 -28.55
C PRO A 60 10.38 13.74 -27.70
N ALA A 61 9.18 13.23 -27.91
CA ALA A 61 8.76 11.99 -27.27
C ALA A 61 9.77 10.92 -27.66
N GLU A 62 10.51 10.40 -26.67
CA GLU A 62 11.43 9.31 -26.91
C GLU A 62 10.68 8.14 -27.56
N PRO A 63 11.31 7.41 -28.50
CA PRO A 63 10.71 6.21 -29.08
C PRO A 63 10.27 5.33 -27.92
N ILE A 64 8.96 5.02 -27.88
CA ILE A 64 8.25 4.23 -26.86
C ILE A 64 9.26 3.58 -25.91
N ALA A 65 9.60 4.29 -24.83
CA ALA A 65 10.33 3.65 -23.76
C ALA A 65 9.43 2.49 -23.36
N GLU A 66 9.86 1.26 -23.62
CA GLU A 66 9.29 0.11 -22.95
C GLU A 66 9.29 0.49 -21.47
N ASP A 67 8.11 0.74 -20.93
CA ASP A 67 7.97 1.24 -19.58
C ASP A 67 8.65 0.21 -18.68
N PRO A 68 9.77 0.53 -18.01
CA PRO A 68 10.47 -0.42 -17.14
C PRO A 68 9.55 -0.94 -16.03
N GLN A 69 8.40 -0.28 -15.82
CA GLN A 69 7.33 -0.68 -14.93
C GLN A 69 6.57 -1.94 -15.40
N MET A 70 6.78 -2.44 -16.62
CA MET A 70 6.26 -3.74 -17.08
C MET A 70 7.08 -4.94 -16.58
N ASP A 71 8.33 -4.74 -16.14
CA ASP A 71 9.17 -5.79 -15.53
C ASP A 71 9.04 -5.86 -14.00
N ALA A 72 8.37 -4.88 -13.39
CA ALA A 72 8.12 -4.85 -11.95
C ALA A 72 6.75 -5.48 -11.63
N PRO A 73 6.64 -6.35 -10.60
CA PRO A 73 5.34 -6.86 -10.18
C PRO A 73 4.43 -5.69 -9.84
N VAL A 74 3.28 -5.64 -10.52
CA VAL A 74 2.29 -4.58 -10.35
C VAL A 74 1.91 -4.50 -8.87
N SER A 75 2.27 -3.39 -8.23
CA SER A 75 1.92 -3.14 -6.83
C SER A 75 0.42 -2.86 -6.74
N LEU A 76 -0.34 -3.88 -6.33
CA LEU A 76 -1.77 -3.79 -6.13
C LEU A 76 -2.01 -3.30 -4.70
N GLY A 77 -2.38 -2.03 -4.54
CA GLY A 77 -2.78 -1.60 -3.20
C GLY A 77 -4.13 -2.22 -2.80
N THR A 78 -4.29 -2.40 -1.50
CA THR A 78 -5.23 -3.32 -0.88
C THR A 78 -5.41 -2.96 0.58
N THR A 79 -6.63 -3.13 1.09
CA THR A 79 -6.92 -3.13 2.52
C THR A 79 -7.48 -4.49 2.88
N ILE A 80 -6.76 -5.23 3.71
CA ILE A 80 -7.21 -6.50 4.28
C ILE A 80 -7.03 -6.48 5.79
N MET A 81 -7.91 -7.20 6.49
CA MET A 81 -7.83 -7.34 7.93
C MET A 81 -8.56 -8.58 8.43
N ALA A 82 -8.25 -8.99 9.65
CA ALA A 82 -9.00 -9.97 10.40
C ALA A 82 -9.01 -9.61 11.89
N VAL A 83 -10.12 -9.88 12.58
CA VAL A 83 -10.32 -9.60 14.00
C VAL A 83 -10.93 -10.83 14.68
N SER A 84 -10.40 -11.24 15.82
CA SER A 84 -10.97 -12.30 16.65
C SER A 84 -12.07 -11.77 17.56
N TYR A 85 -13.05 -12.63 17.85
CA TYR A 85 -14.06 -12.45 18.89
C TYR A 85 -14.25 -13.77 19.63
N GLU A 86 -15.03 -13.76 20.72
CA GLU A 86 -15.16 -14.93 21.62
C GLU A 86 -15.58 -16.22 20.89
N GLY A 87 -16.46 -16.11 19.88
CA GLY A 87 -16.98 -17.24 19.12
C GLY A 87 -16.21 -17.60 17.84
N GLY A 88 -15.23 -16.79 17.41
CA GLY A 88 -14.62 -16.96 16.09
C GLY A 88 -13.80 -15.79 15.59
N VAL A 89 -13.80 -15.59 14.26
CA VAL A 89 -13.07 -14.51 13.59
C VAL A 89 -13.92 -13.84 12.52
N VAL A 90 -13.66 -12.56 12.27
CA VAL A 90 -14.21 -11.81 11.14
C VAL A 90 -13.06 -11.35 10.25
N LEU A 91 -13.12 -11.72 8.98
CA LEU A 91 -12.22 -11.23 7.94
C LEU A 91 -12.90 -10.11 7.16
N ALA A 92 -12.14 -9.11 6.73
CA ALA A 92 -12.63 -8.05 5.87
C ALA A 92 -11.60 -7.65 4.81
N ALA A 93 -12.08 -7.29 3.63
CA ALA A 93 -11.25 -6.80 2.54
C ALA A 93 -11.99 -5.80 1.66
N ASP A 94 -11.22 -4.89 1.04
CA ASP A 94 -11.70 -4.13 -0.11
C ASP A 94 -11.74 -4.99 -1.39
N SER A 95 -12.32 -4.47 -2.48
CA SER A 95 -12.51 -5.22 -3.73
C SER A 95 -11.83 -4.61 -4.95
N ARG A 96 -10.90 -3.67 -4.76
CA ARG A 96 -10.16 -3.02 -5.85
C ARG A 96 -8.89 -3.79 -6.20
N THR A 97 -8.62 -3.96 -7.48
CA THR A 97 -7.32 -4.38 -8.00
C THR A 97 -6.88 -3.36 -9.04
N SER A 98 -5.74 -2.72 -8.81
CA SER A 98 -5.26 -1.59 -9.62
C SER A 98 -3.88 -1.85 -10.23
N THR A 99 -3.70 -1.52 -11.50
CA THR A 99 -2.38 -1.44 -12.12
C THR A 99 -1.88 -0.01 -12.05
N GLY A 100 -1.10 0.29 -11.01
CA GLY A 100 -0.69 1.65 -10.70
C GLY A 100 -1.91 2.54 -10.42
N SER A 101 -2.18 3.50 -11.31
CA SER A 101 -3.29 4.45 -11.19
C SER A 101 -4.62 3.95 -11.79
N TYR A 102 -4.60 2.87 -12.58
CA TYR A 102 -5.80 2.37 -13.25
C TYR A 102 -6.45 1.22 -12.48
N VAL A 103 -7.77 1.27 -12.29
CA VAL A 103 -8.52 0.19 -11.63
C VAL A 103 -8.89 -0.89 -12.65
N VAL A 104 -8.17 -2.01 -12.63
CA VAL A 104 -8.40 -3.17 -13.50
C VAL A 104 -9.67 -3.93 -13.10
N ASN A 105 -9.86 -4.16 -11.80
CA ASN A 105 -11.05 -4.83 -11.28
C ASN A 105 -11.61 -4.08 -10.07
N ARG A 106 -12.92 -3.83 -10.08
CA ARG A 106 -13.64 -3.12 -9.01
C ARG A 106 -14.31 -4.04 -8.01
N VAL A 107 -14.42 -5.34 -8.29
CA VAL A 107 -15.21 -6.31 -7.52
C VAL A 107 -14.41 -7.55 -7.13
N SER A 108 -13.09 -7.46 -7.07
CA SER A 108 -12.22 -8.59 -6.73
C SER A 108 -12.58 -9.17 -5.35
N ASN A 109 -12.41 -10.49 -5.21
CA ASN A 109 -12.55 -11.14 -3.91
C ASN A 109 -11.16 -11.49 -3.38
N LYS A 110 -10.72 -10.77 -2.34
CA LYS A 110 -9.42 -10.96 -1.69
C LYS A 110 -9.49 -11.91 -0.49
N LEU A 111 -10.68 -12.37 -0.15
CA LEU A 111 -10.94 -13.38 0.87
C LEU A 111 -11.04 -14.74 0.16
N THR A 112 -9.97 -15.52 0.23
CA THR A 112 -9.88 -16.83 -0.42
C THR A 112 -10.12 -17.94 0.59
N LYS A 113 -11.05 -18.83 0.26
CA LYS A 113 -11.34 -20.03 1.03
C LYS A 113 -10.16 -20.99 0.93
N LEU A 114 -9.74 -21.55 2.07
CA LEU A 114 -8.75 -22.63 2.12
C LEU A 114 -9.41 -23.95 2.51
N THR A 115 -10.30 -23.89 3.50
CA THR A 115 -11.12 -25.02 3.95
C THR A 115 -12.48 -24.50 4.38
N LYS A 116 -13.37 -25.35 4.90
CA LYS A 116 -14.72 -24.94 5.34
C LYS A 116 -14.71 -23.86 6.42
N LYS A 117 -13.68 -23.79 7.27
CA LYS A 117 -13.60 -22.84 8.41
C LYS A 117 -12.32 -22.02 8.43
N ILE A 118 -11.52 -22.05 7.36
CA ILE A 118 -10.26 -21.30 7.28
C ILE A 118 -10.23 -20.53 5.95
N TYR A 119 -9.99 -19.23 6.07
CA TYR A 119 -9.81 -18.32 4.95
C TYR A 119 -8.45 -17.62 5.05
N CYS A 120 -7.99 -17.10 3.92
CA CYS A 120 -6.91 -16.12 3.91
C CYS A 120 -7.33 -14.82 3.22
N CYS A 121 -6.86 -13.70 3.76
CA CYS A 121 -6.85 -12.43 3.06
C CYS A 121 -5.56 -12.30 2.27
N ARG A 122 -5.67 -11.80 1.04
CA ARG A 122 -4.55 -11.67 0.11
C ARG A 122 -4.23 -10.21 -0.18
N SER A 123 -2.97 -9.82 -0.02
CA SER A 123 -2.41 -8.52 -0.42
C SER A 123 -1.06 -8.69 -1.13
N GLY A 124 -0.70 -7.71 -1.96
CA GLY A 124 0.47 -7.80 -2.85
C GLY A 124 0.07 -8.28 -4.24
N SER A 125 0.98 -8.97 -4.92
CA SER A 125 0.77 -9.52 -6.26
C SER A 125 -0.43 -10.47 -6.29
N ALA A 126 -1.40 -10.22 -7.17
CA ALA A 126 -2.59 -11.06 -7.28
C ALA A 126 -2.20 -12.47 -7.73
N ALA A 127 -1.28 -12.58 -8.69
CA ALA A 127 -0.83 -13.86 -9.22
C ALA A 127 -0.15 -14.70 -8.13
N ASP A 128 0.81 -14.13 -7.40
CA ASP A 128 1.56 -14.84 -6.37
C ASP A 128 0.62 -15.32 -5.25
N THR A 129 -0.23 -14.42 -4.75
CA THR A 129 -1.13 -14.76 -3.64
C THR A 129 -2.24 -15.74 -4.03
N GLN A 130 -2.70 -15.74 -5.29
CA GLN A 130 -3.64 -16.73 -5.80
C GLN A 130 -2.98 -18.11 -5.86
N ALA A 131 -1.81 -18.22 -6.49
CA ALA A 131 -1.08 -19.48 -6.60
C ALA A 131 -0.75 -20.08 -5.21
N LEU A 132 -0.32 -19.24 -4.26
CA LEU A 132 -0.09 -19.68 -2.88
C LEU A 132 -1.35 -20.19 -2.20
N ALA A 133 -2.48 -19.49 -2.37
CA ALA A 133 -3.74 -19.87 -1.74
C ALA A 133 -4.30 -21.18 -2.31
N GLU A 134 -4.24 -21.36 -3.63
CA GLU A 134 -4.68 -22.60 -4.29
C GLU A 134 -3.82 -23.79 -3.87
N TYR A 135 -2.50 -23.61 -3.80
CA TYR A 135 -1.60 -24.66 -3.31
C TYR A 135 -1.89 -25.00 -1.85
N CYS A 136 -2.06 -23.98 -1.00
CA CYS A 136 -2.38 -24.18 0.41
C CYS A 136 -3.72 -24.91 0.59
N SER A 137 -4.76 -24.49 -0.13
CA SER A 137 -6.09 -25.13 -0.12
C SER A 137 -5.98 -26.62 -0.47
N SER A 138 -5.31 -26.93 -1.59
CA SER A 138 -5.12 -28.30 -2.06
C SER A 138 -4.36 -29.17 -1.05
N HIS A 139 -3.32 -28.62 -0.42
CA HIS A 139 -2.56 -29.35 0.60
C HIS A 139 -3.38 -29.59 1.87
N LEU A 140 -4.16 -28.60 2.32
CA LEU A 140 -5.01 -28.75 3.50
C LEU A 140 -6.13 -29.78 3.28
N GLU A 141 -6.73 -29.81 2.08
CA GLU A 141 -7.70 -30.85 1.69
C GLU A 141 -7.06 -32.25 1.70
N GLN A 142 -5.84 -32.39 1.19
CA GLN A 142 -5.11 -33.65 1.26
C GLN A 142 -4.83 -34.07 2.71
N CYS A 143 -4.43 -33.13 3.58
CA CYS A 143 -4.23 -33.40 5.00
C CYS A 143 -5.54 -33.84 5.68
N GLU A 144 -6.66 -33.20 5.37
CA GLU A 144 -7.98 -33.54 5.92
C GLU A 144 -8.39 -34.98 5.51
N ILE A 145 -8.19 -35.34 4.24
CA ILE A 145 -8.49 -36.70 3.75
C ILE A 145 -7.59 -37.76 4.40
N GLN A 146 -6.30 -37.46 4.57
CA GLN A 146 -5.33 -38.41 5.15
C GLN A 146 -5.52 -38.62 6.64
N THR A 147 -5.84 -37.55 7.38
CA THR A 147 -6.00 -37.61 8.83
C THR A 147 -7.42 -37.96 9.25
N GLY A 148 -8.41 -37.70 8.40
CA GLY A 148 -9.83 -37.83 8.74
C GLY A 148 -10.33 -36.74 9.70
N GLU A 149 -9.54 -35.68 9.92
CA GLU A 149 -9.86 -34.59 10.86
C GLU A 149 -9.78 -33.22 10.18
N GLU A 150 -10.63 -32.28 10.62
CA GLU A 150 -10.59 -30.89 10.13
C GLU A 150 -9.22 -30.26 10.46
N PRO A 151 -8.55 -29.61 9.49
CA PRO A 151 -7.22 -29.04 9.71
C PRO A 151 -7.26 -27.84 10.66
N LYS A 152 -6.20 -27.68 11.44
CA LYS A 152 -6.06 -26.57 12.39
C LYS A 152 -5.64 -25.29 11.67
N VAL A 153 -6.08 -24.12 12.16
CA VAL A 153 -5.68 -22.81 11.61
C VAL A 153 -4.15 -22.62 11.67
N ALA A 154 -3.51 -23.11 12.73
CA ALA A 154 -2.06 -23.07 12.88
C ALA A 154 -1.32 -23.85 11.77
N THR A 155 -1.89 -24.98 11.30
CA THR A 155 -1.32 -25.76 10.21
C THR A 155 -1.33 -24.98 8.90
N ALA A 156 -2.46 -24.32 8.59
CA ALA A 156 -2.58 -23.44 7.43
C ALA A 156 -1.58 -22.27 7.50
N ALA A 157 -1.48 -21.61 8.65
CA ALA A 157 -0.56 -20.50 8.85
C ALA A 157 0.92 -20.91 8.69
N ASN A 158 1.31 -22.08 9.21
CA ASN A 158 2.67 -22.60 9.07
C ASN A 158 3.00 -22.95 7.60
N LEU A 159 2.04 -23.53 6.86
CA LEU A 159 2.24 -23.80 5.45
C LEU A 159 2.45 -22.52 4.63
N PHE A 160 1.65 -21.48 4.87
CA PHE A 160 1.88 -20.17 4.26
C PHE A 160 3.22 -19.57 4.67
N GLN A 161 3.60 -19.67 5.94
CA GLN A 161 4.89 -19.18 6.42
C GLN A 161 6.05 -19.83 5.66
N LEU A 162 6.03 -21.16 5.52
CA LEU A 162 7.06 -21.91 4.81
C LEU A 162 7.17 -21.45 3.35
N MET A 163 6.05 -21.35 2.64
CA MET A 163 6.03 -20.94 1.24
C MET A 163 6.46 -19.48 1.06
N CYS A 164 5.94 -18.58 1.90
CA CYS A 164 6.26 -17.15 1.80
C CYS A 164 7.72 -16.89 2.15
N TYR A 165 8.25 -17.51 3.21
CA TYR A 165 9.63 -17.33 3.63
C TYR A 165 10.64 -17.89 2.61
N ARG A 166 10.33 -19.06 2.02
CA ARG A 166 11.18 -19.68 1.00
C ARG A 166 11.23 -18.86 -0.29
N ASN A 167 10.12 -18.25 -0.67
CA ASN A 167 10.00 -17.51 -1.92
C ASN A 167 10.05 -15.98 -1.76
N LYS A 168 10.36 -15.45 -0.56
CA LYS A 168 10.27 -14.01 -0.23
C LYS A 168 10.97 -13.04 -1.20
N TRP A 169 11.95 -13.51 -1.96
CA TRP A 169 12.69 -12.71 -2.95
C TRP A 169 12.05 -12.73 -4.34
N ASN A 170 11.18 -13.71 -4.62
CA ASN A 170 10.54 -13.94 -5.91
C ASN A 170 9.07 -13.52 -5.93
N ILE A 171 8.44 -13.41 -4.75
CA ILE A 171 7.01 -13.09 -4.62
C ILE A 171 6.80 -11.79 -3.85
N SER A 172 5.69 -11.12 -4.14
CA SER A 172 5.17 -10.03 -3.31
C SER A 172 3.85 -10.47 -2.69
N ALA A 173 3.91 -11.00 -1.46
CA ALA A 173 2.74 -11.56 -0.77
C ALA A 173 2.67 -11.11 0.69
N GLY A 174 1.57 -10.45 1.05
CA GLY A 174 1.14 -10.27 2.43
C GLY A 174 -0.14 -11.04 2.66
N ILE A 175 -0.09 -12.04 3.53
CA ILE A 175 -1.20 -12.96 3.80
C ILE A 175 -1.66 -12.80 5.24
N ILE A 176 -2.98 -12.76 5.46
CA ILE A 176 -3.57 -12.94 6.78
C ILE A 176 -4.34 -14.25 6.74
N VAL A 177 -3.98 -15.21 7.58
CA VAL A 177 -4.73 -16.47 7.72
C VAL A 177 -5.62 -16.33 8.95
N ALA A 178 -6.92 -16.52 8.77
CA ALA A 178 -7.85 -16.51 9.87
C ALA A 178 -8.90 -17.61 9.71
N GLY A 179 -9.25 -18.24 10.81
CA GLY A 179 -10.23 -19.31 10.80
C GLY A 179 -10.67 -19.71 12.20
N TYR A 180 -11.50 -20.73 12.24
CA TYR A 180 -11.98 -21.37 13.45
C TYR A 180 -11.56 -22.85 13.45
N ASP A 181 -10.97 -23.31 14.55
CA ASP A 181 -10.75 -24.73 14.84
C ASP A 181 -11.35 -25.12 16.19
N SER A 182 -11.69 -26.40 16.34
CA SER A 182 -12.33 -26.91 17.57
C SER A 182 -11.46 -26.85 18.82
N ILE A 183 -10.13 -26.71 18.65
CA ILE A 183 -9.15 -26.73 19.75
C ILE A 183 -8.86 -25.30 20.23
N ASN A 184 -8.50 -24.40 19.32
CA ASN A 184 -8.08 -23.04 19.67
C ASN A 184 -9.18 -21.99 19.45
N GLY A 185 -10.34 -22.36 18.93
CA GLY A 185 -11.40 -21.43 18.57
C GLY A 185 -11.00 -20.53 17.41
N GLY A 186 -11.38 -19.25 17.48
CA GLY A 186 -10.99 -18.25 16.48
C GLY A 186 -9.51 -17.90 16.58
N SER A 187 -8.77 -18.04 15.49
CA SER A 187 -7.34 -17.68 15.43
C SER A 187 -7.02 -16.82 14.22
N VAL A 188 -6.18 -15.79 14.41
CA VAL A 188 -5.68 -14.90 13.37
C VAL A 188 -4.15 -14.95 13.34
N TYR A 189 -3.58 -15.10 12.14
CA TYR A 189 -2.15 -15.10 11.89
C TYR A 189 -1.80 -14.09 10.80
N SER A 190 -0.85 -13.21 11.08
CA SER A 190 -0.28 -12.28 10.10
C SER A 190 1.02 -12.83 9.53
N ILE A 191 1.09 -12.91 8.20
CA ILE A 191 2.24 -13.38 7.43
C ILE A 191 2.62 -12.28 6.43
N PRO A 192 3.40 -11.28 6.86
CA PRO A 192 3.85 -10.20 5.99
C PRO A 192 4.87 -10.70 4.95
N SER A 193 5.27 -9.82 4.04
CA SER A 193 6.19 -10.13 2.92
C SER A 193 7.53 -10.76 3.33
N GLY A 194 7.99 -10.52 4.56
CA GLY A 194 9.20 -11.17 5.09
C GLY A 194 9.05 -12.66 5.39
N GLY A 195 7.83 -13.20 5.39
CA GLY A 195 7.54 -14.60 5.72
C GLY A 195 7.61 -14.93 7.21
N SER A 196 7.52 -13.93 8.10
CA SER A 196 7.28 -14.18 9.54
C SER A 196 5.85 -14.70 9.74
N CYS A 197 5.56 -15.36 10.85
CA CYS A 197 4.21 -15.77 11.20
C CYS A 197 3.92 -15.36 12.65
N VAL A 198 2.94 -14.49 12.84
CA VAL A 198 2.62 -13.93 14.16
C VAL A 198 1.14 -14.14 14.44
N LYS A 199 0.83 -14.85 15.53
CA LYS A 199 -0.53 -15.00 16.05
C LYS A 199 -0.94 -13.72 16.78
N LEU A 200 -2.10 -13.18 16.44
CA LEU A 200 -2.59 -11.90 16.96
C LEU A 200 -4.10 -11.96 17.26
N ASP A 201 -4.61 -10.99 18.01
CA ASP A 201 -6.06 -10.79 18.20
C ASP A 201 -6.69 -10.12 16.97
N TYR A 202 -5.92 -9.25 16.31
CA TYR A 202 -6.28 -8.71 15.01
C TYR A 202 -5.04 -8.58 14.13
N ALA A 203 -5.25 -8.61 12.81
CA ALA A 203 -4.23 -8.38 11.82
C ALA A 203 -4.75 -7.41 10.77
N ILE A 204 -3.88 -6.53 10.29
CA ILE A 204 -4.13 -5.60 9.20
C ILE A 204 -3.01 -5.72 8.17
N GLY A 205 -3.33 -5.57 6.88
CA GLY A 205 -2.38 -5.78 5.79
C GLY A 205 -2.76 -5.03 4.51
N GLY A 206 -1.81 -4.98 3.59
CA GLY A 206 -1.89 -4.19 2.35
C GLY A 206 -1.59 -2.69 2.56
N SER A 207 -1.62 -1.91 1.48
CA SER A 207 -1.34 -0.47 1.50
C SER A 207 -2.24 0.32 2.44
N GLY A 208 -3.53 -0.05 2.54
CA GLY A 208 -4.49 0.67 3.37
C GLY A 208 -4.34 0.40 4.87
N SER A 209 -3.55 -0.60 5.26
CA SER A 209 -3.31 -0.94 6.67
C SER A 209 -2.65 0.19 7.46
N ILE A 210 -1.83 1.03 6.81
CA ILE A 210 -1.13 2.12 7.50
C ILE A 210 -2.09 3.14 8.12
N PHE A 211 -3.27 3.35 7.52
CA PHE A 211 -4.31 4.23 8.04
C PHE A 211 -5.07 3.62 9.22
N LEU A 212 -4.97 2.30 9.40
CA LEU A 212 -5.74 1.57 10.39
C LEU A 212 -5.04 1.41 11.73
N TYR A 213 -3.70 1.48 11.82
CA TYR A 213 -3.01 1.35 13.11
C TYR A 213 -3.56 2.34 14.15
N SER A 214 -3.59 3.64 13.84
CA SER A 214 -4.12 4.66 14.75
C SER A 214 -5.63 4.58 14.98
N PHE A 215 -6.38 4.08 13.98
CA PHE A 215 -7.82 3.86 14.10
C PHE A 215 -8.10 2.72 15.09
N PHE A 216 -7.34 1.63 15.00
CA PHE A 216 -7.40 0.52 15.94
C PHE A 216 -7.03 0.96 17.35
N ASP A 217 -5.92 1.68 17.52
CA ASP A 217 -5.47 2.16 18.83
C ASP A 217 -6.54 3.00 19.56
N SER A 218 -7.38 3.72 18.80
CA SER A 218 -8.41 4.62 19.34
C SER A 218 -9.79 3.96 19.48
N ASN A 219 -10.15 3.06 18.59
CA ASN A 219 -11.54 2.60 18.43
C ASN A 219 -11.73 1.09 18.66
N TYR A 220 -10.67 0.28 18.59
CA TYR A 220 -10.77 -1.15 18.83
C TYR A 220 -10.94 -1.45 20.32
N LYS A 221 -11.77 -2.45 20.63
CA LYS A 221 -11.95 -2.99 21.97
C LYS A 221 -11.92 -4.51 21.86
N PRO A 222 -11.10 -5.20 22.68
CA PRO A 222 -11.13 -6.65 22.73
C PRO A 222 -12.47 -7.14 23.29
N GLY A 223 -12.91 -8.34 22.89
CA GLY A 223 -14.15 -8.95 23.39
C GLY A 223 -15.44 -8.38 22.80
N MET A 224 -15.40 -7.79 21.61
CA MET A 224 -16.59 -7.42 20.84
C MET A 224 -17.45 -8.64 20.49
N THR A 225 -18.76 -8.44 20.33
CA THR A 225 -19.65 -9.47 19.77
C THR A 225 -19.42 -9.65 18.27
N LYS A 226 -20.02 -10.70 17.67
CA LYS A 226 -19.94 -10.95 16.22
C LYS A 226 -20.45 -9.75 15.41
N GLU A 227 -21.59 -9.18 15.81
CA GLU A 227 -22.23 -8.06 15.13
C GLU A 227 -21.43 -6.76 15.29
N GLU A 228 -20.87 -6.53 16.48
CA GLU A 228 -19.98 -5.39 16.75
C GLU A 228 -18.70 -5.49 15.91
N CYS A 229 -18.08 -6.67 15.86
CA CYS A 229 -16.92 -6.93 15.01
C CYS A 229 -17.24 -6.68 13.54
N LEU A 230 -18.35 -7.20 13.03
CA LEU A 230 -18.78 -6.96 11.64
C LEU A 230 -18.96 -5.47 11.33
N SER A 231 -19.63 -4.73 12.21
CA SER A 231 -19.81 -3.28 12.07
C SER A 231 -18.47 -2.53 12.13
N PHE A 232 -17.60 -2.92 13.05
CA PHE A 232 -16.28 -2.33 13.26
C PHE A 232 -15.37 -2.54 12.04
N VAL A 233 -15.26 -3.76 11.52
CA VAL A 233 -14.41 -4.03 10.35
C VAL A 233 -14.93 -3.35 9.09
N ARG A 234 -16.25 -3.25 8.90
CA ARG A 234 -16.83 -2.49 7.78
C ARG A 234 -16.44 -1.02 7.88
N THR A 235 -16.56 -0.44 9.06
CA THR A 235 -16.21 0.96 9.32
C THR A 235 -14.70 1.18 9.13
N ALA A 236 -13.86 0.28 9.64
CA ALA A 236 -12.41 0.33 9.49
C ALA A 236 -12.00 0.31 8.01
N VAL A 237 -12.43 -0.69 7.23
CA VAL A 237 -12.11 -0.76 5.79
C VAL A 237 -12.59 0.49 5.07
N SER A 238 -13.77 1.01 5.42
CA SER A 238 -14.28 2.27 4.86
C SER A 238 -13.41 3.48 5.17
N HIS A 239 -12.86 3.60 6.38
CA HIS A 239 -11.89 4.65 6.71
C HIS A 239 -10.58 4.50 5.92
N ALA A 240 -10.07 3.27 5.79
CA ALA A 240 -8.84 3.00 5.06
C ALA A 240 -8.95 3.35 3.58
N TYR A 241 -9.90 2.77 2.84
CA TYR A 241 -10.00 3.04 1.40
C TYR A 241 -10.46 4.45 1.07
N SER A 242 -11.05 5.17 2.02
CA SER A 242 -11.40 6.57 1.82
C SER A 242 -10.15 7.44 1.70
N ARG A 243 -9.01 6.98 2.23
CA ARG A 243 -7.71 7.67 2.13
C ARG A 243 -6.77 7.01 1.13
N ASP A 244 -6.74 5.68 1.12
CA ASP A 244 -5.87 4.91 0.24
C ASP A 244 -6.42 4.85 -1.19
N GLY A 245 -5.78 5.56 -2.12
CA GLY A 245 -6.17 5.58 -3.53
C GLY A 245 -6.08 4.21 -4.22
N SER A 246 -5.25 3.31 -3.72
CA SER A 246 -5.11 1.97 -4.28
C SER A 246 -6.15 0.98 -3.76
N SER A 247 -6.85 1.30 -2.66
CA SER A 247 -7.96 0.50 -2.11
C SER A 247 -9.32 1.06 -2.55
N GLY A 248 -10.38 0.24 -2.48
CA GLY A 248 -11.77 0.72 -2.58
C GLY A 248 -12.75 -0.26 -3.20
N GLY A 249 -13.92 0.26 -3.59
CA GLY A 249 -15.01 -0.54 -4.12
C GLY A 249 -15.91 -1.07 -3.00
N LEU A 250 -16.13 -2.37 -2.98
CA LEU A 250 -16.97 -3.07 -2.01
C LEU A 250 -16.17 -3.39 -0.75
N VAL A 251 -16.86 -3.50 0.38
CA VAL A 251 -16.32 -4.17 1.56
C VAL A 251 -16.87 -5.58 1.60
N ARG A 252 -16.01 -6.58 1.50
CA ARG A 252 -16.37 -7.98 1.69
C ARG A 252 -16.02 -8.38 3.11
N THR A 253 -16.95 -9.00 3.81
CA THR A 253 -16.73 -9.52 5.17
C THR A 253 -17.14 -10.98 5.26
N ILE A 254 -16.39 -11.76 6.02
CA ILE A 254 -16.70 -13.17 6.31
C ILE A 254 -16.55 -13.37 7.81
N ALA A 255 -17.61 -13.81 8.47
CA ALA A 255 -17.54 -14.31 9.84
C ALA A 255 -17.38 -15.83 9.81
N LEU A 256 -16.43 -16.36 10.58
CA LEU A 256 -16.15 -17.78 10.74
C LEU A 256 -16.27 -18.13 12.22
N ASP A 257 -17.17 -19.05 12.52
CA ASP A 257 -17.41 -19.58 13.87
C ASP A 257 -17.68 -21.09 13.84
N LYS A 258 -18.16 -21.63 14.96
CA LYS A 258 -18.53 -23.04 15.08
C LYS A 258 -19.66 -23.44 14.12
N GLU A 259 -20.59 -22.53 13.83
CA GLU A 259 -21.79 -22.78 13.03
C GLU A 259 -21.45 -22.79 11.53
N GLY A 260 -20.51 -21.95 11.11
CA GLY A 260 -19.94 -22.00 9.76
C GLY A 260 -19.43 -20.66 9.26
N GLU A 261 -19.57 -20.44 7.94
CA GLU A 261 -19.19 -19.22 7.26
C GLU A 261 -20.41 -18.35 6.96
N SER A 262 -20.33 -17.05 7.27
CA SER A 262 -21.35 -16.05 6.93
C SER A 262 -20.70 -14.95 6.08
N HIS A 263 -21.15 -14.84 4.83
CA HIS A 263 -20.63 -13.87 3.86
C HIS A 263 -21.53 -12.66 3.75
N GLU A 264 -20.94 -11.47 3.78
CA GLU A 264 -21.63 -10.23 3.52
C GLU A 264 -20.79 -9.33 2.61
N THR A 265 -21.45 -8.55 1.76
CA THR A 265 -20.78 -7.60 0.88
C THR A 265 -21.52 -6.27 0.94
N THR A 266 -20.83 -5.24 1.41
CA THR A 266 -21.35 -3.87 1.53
C THR A 266 -20.92 -3.05 0.30
N PRO A 267 -21.88 -2.57 -0.52
CA PRO A 267 -21.58 -1.66 -1.62
C PRO A 267 -21.09 -0.28 -1.15
N TRP A 268 -20.24 0.37 -1.93
CA TRP A 268 -19.72 1.72 -1.64
C TRP A 268 -20.79 2.79 -1.34
N PRO A 269 -21.93 2.85 -2.06
CA PRO A 269 -22.96 3.86 -1.77
C PRO A 269 -23.54 3.78 -0.35
N VAL A 270 -23.54 2.59 0.25
CA VAL A 270 -24.06 2.33 1.61
C VAL A 270 -22.95 2.08 2.63
N ALA A 271 -21.69 2.35 2.25
CA ALA A 271 -20.57 2.19 3.15
C ALA A 271 -20.69 3.10 4.39
N PRO A 272 -20.31 2.60 5.59
CA PRO A 272 -20.42 3.35 6.85
C PRO A 272 -19.71 4.71 6.84
N TYR A 273 -18.59 4.82 6.14
CA TYR A 273 -17.82 6.06 6.03
C TYR A 273 -17.38 6.32 4.59
N ALA A 274 -17.45 7.58 4.17
CA ALA A 274 -16.91 8.10 2.92
C ALA A 274 -16.67 9.61 3.09
N MET A 275 -15.52 10.13 2.65
CA MET A 275 -15.19 11.55 2.82
C MET A 275 -16.17 12.47 2.09
N GLU A 276 -16.72 12.01 0.97
CA GLU A 276 -17.71 12.72 0.15
C GLU A 276 -19.03 12.95 0.89
N ARG A 277 -19.30 12.14 1.94
CA ARG A 277 -20.50 12.25 2.78
C ARG A 277 -20.21 12.80 4.18
N ASP A 278 -18.94 13.02 4.54
CA ASP A 278 -18.56 13.56 5.85
C ASP A 278 -18.77 15.08 5.88
N PRO A 279 -19.62 15.62 6.77
CA PRO A 279 -19.91 17.06 6.84
C PRO A 279 -18.67 17.91 7.08
N LYS A 280 -17.58 17.34 7.63
CA LYS A 280 -16.30 18.02 7.84
C LYS A 280 -15.68 18.53 6.54
N TYR A 281 -15.90 17.83 5.42
CA TYR A 281 -15.35 18.18 4.11
C TYR A 281 -16.39 18.80 3.18
N ALA A 282 -17.58 19.15 3.68
CA ALA A 282 -18.64 19.75 2.87
C ALA A 282 -18.25 21.15 2.37
N ALA A 283 -17.51 21.93 3.17
CA ALA A 283 -16.99 23.22 2.76
C ALA A 283 -15.69 23.05 1.95
N LEU A 284 -15.65 23.61 0.74
CA LEU A 284 -14.44 23.63 -0.08
C LEU A 284 -13.39 24.56 0.54
N ALA A 285 -12.12 24.16 0.45
CA ALA A 285 -11.01 25.01 0.89
C ALA A 285 -10.97 26.31 0.06
N PRO A 286 -10.78 27.49 0.68
CA PRO A 286 -10.62 28.74 -0.04
C PRO A 286 -9.25 28.75 -0.74
N GLN A 287 -9.26 28.52 -2.06
CA GLN A 287 -8.07 28.49 -2.93
C GLN A 287 -8.20 29.51 -4.06
N ASN A 288 -9.40 29.63 -4.63
CA ASN A 288 -9.70 30.49 -5.75
C ASN A 288 -10.39 31.76 -5.24
N GLN A 289 -9.67 32.56 -4.46
CA GLN A 289 -10.23 33.80 -3.92
C GLN A 289 -10.36 34.86 -5.01
N PRO A 290 -11.43 35.67 -5.00
CA PRO A 290 -11.57 36.77 -5.94
C PRO A 290 -10.47 37.81 -5.72
N PHE A 291 -10.10 38.52 -6.79
CA PHE A 291 -9.22 39.67 -6.67
C PHE A 291 -9.86 40.72 -5.76
N SER A 292 -9.14 41.17 -4.73
CA SER A 292 -9.66 42.06 -3.70
C SER A 292 -8.60 43.06 -3.25
N SER A 293 -9.06 44.24 -2.81
CA SER A 293 -8.23 45.28 -2.18
C SER A 293 -7.93 45.02 -0.70
N SER A 294 -8.37 43.89 -0.14
CA SER A 294 -8.18 43.52 1.27
C SER A 294 -7.41 42.20 1.41
N VAL A 295 -6.62 42.08 2.48
CA VAL A 295 -5.94 40.83 2.87
C VAL A 295 -6.92 39.84 3.55
N LYS A 296 -8.15 40.26 3.85
CA LYS A 296 -9.16 39.40 4.48
C LYS A 296 -9.56 38.27 3.53
N THR A 297 -9.34 37.03 3.95
CA THR A 297 -9.72 35.83 3.19
C THR A 297 -11.22 35.80 2.91
N GLN A 298 -11.58 35.60 1.65
CA GLN A 298 -12.95 35.45 1.18
C GLN A 298 -13.23 34.01 0.73
N PRO A 299 -14.51 33.62 0.57
CA PRO A 299 -14.87 32.37 -0.07
C PRO A 299 -14.36 32.28 -1.51
N ASN A 300 -14.38 31.07 -2.07
CA ASN A 300 -14.02 30.87 -3.47
C ASN A 300 -14.94 31.66 -4.41
N GLN A 301 -14.37 32.27 -5.43
CA GLN A 301 -15.11 32.84 -6.54
C GLN A 301 -15.72 31.71 -7.38
N THR A 302 -17.04 31.64 -7.41
CA THR A 302 -17.80 30.64 -8.19
C THR A 302 -18.45 31.22 -9.44
N ASP A 303 -18.43 32.55 -9.59
CA ASP A 303 -19.00 33.26 -10.73
C ASP A 303 -17.99 34.27 -11.29
N SER A 304 -17.92 34.32 -12.61
CA SER A 304 -17.14 35.27 -13.41
C SER A 304 -17.63 36.72 -13.34
N SER A 305 -18.86 36.97 -12.90
CA SER A 305 -19.47 38.31 -12.85
C SER A 305 -18.83 39.25 -11.81
N ALA A 306 -18.09 38.71 -10.84
CA ALA A 306 -17.43 39.48 -9.79
C ALA A 306 -16.04 39.99 -10.24
N VAL A 307 -16.02 40.92 -11.19
CA VAL A 307 -14.87 41.82 -11.42
C VAL A 307 -15.38 43.24 -11.16
N ASN A 308 -15.66 43.55 -9.89
CA ASN A 308 -15.91 44.93 -9.50
C ASN A 308 -14.55 45.58 -9.25
N ILE A 309 -14.08 46.33 -10.26
CA ILE A 309 -12.95 47.25 -10.20
C ILE A 309 -13.30 48.40 -9.25
#